data_AF-A0A8T5PJ69-F1
#
_entry.id   AF-A0A8T5PJ69-F1
#
_cell.length_a   1.000
_cell.length_b   1.000
_cell.length_c   1.000
_cell.angle_alpha   90.00
_cell.angle_beta   90.00
_cell.angle_gamma   90.00
#
_symmetry.space_group_name_H-M   'P 1'
#
loop_
_entity.id
_entity.type
_entity.pdbx_description
1 polymer ?
#
loop_
_entity_poly.entity_id
_entity_poly.type
_entity_poly.pdbx_seq_one_letter_code
_entity_poly.pdbx_strand_id
1 'polypeptide(L)'
;MKMKRSVIASMLLAGIMLLSILSYPLVMWFAPRENREEEEIEYLRRGITIISIYYNSNNQYGSEMQNIIDFVKTIPEKYTTNFGEIQVVVKERNSSEEKIVMKSYNGERVIDKDSLTRENIIKNLCEILVYSSLECINVTS
;
A
#
# COMPACT_ATOMS: atom_id res chain seq x y z
N MET A 1 -14.33 -64.34 2.49
CA MET A 1 -14.35 -63.23 3.49
C MET A 1 -13.26 -62.17 3.19
N LYS A 2 -13.19 -61.65 1.95
CA LYS A 2 -12.19 -60.64 1.52
C LYS A 2 -12.80 -59.27 1.15
N MET A 3 -14.13 -59.16 0.98
CA MET A 3 -14.81 -57.91 0.59
C MET A 3 -14.83 -56.82 1.67
N LYS A 4 -14.80 -57.16 2.97
CA LYS A 4 -14.98 -56.16 4.05
C LYS A 4 -13.79 -55.20 4.24
N ARG A 5 -12.56 -55.58 3.86
CA ARG A 5 -11.36 -54.73 4.07
C ARG A 5 -11.23 -53.62 3.02
N SER A 6 -11.70 -53.87 1.79
CA SER A 6 -11.66 -52.88 0.71
C SER A 6 -12.56 -51.67 1.00
N VAL A 7 -13.77 -51.93 1.53
CA VAL A 7 -14.78 -50.89 1.78
C VAL A 7 -14.32 -49.91 2.87
N ILE A 8 -13.68 -50.44 3.93
CA ILE A 8 -13.15 -49.63 5.05
C ILE A 8 -11.98 -48.74 4.57
N ALA A 9 -11.11 -49.25 3.70
CA ALA A 9 -10.01 -48.48 3.14
C ALA A 9 -10.51 -47.32 2.26
N SER A 10 -11.54 -47.55 1.45
CA SER A 10 -12.17 -46.49 0.65
C SER A 10 -12.92 -45.45 1.49
N MET A 11 -13.53 -45.84 2.62
CA MET A 11 -14.16 -44.89 3.54
C MET A 11 -13.13 -44.02 4.28
N LEU A 12 -11.98 -44.57 4.67
CA LEU A 12 -10.87 -43.80 5.26
C LEU A 12 -10.28 -42.79 4.27
N LEU A 13 -10.09 -43.20 3.00
CA LEU A 13 -9.61 -42.31 1.94
C LEU A 13 -10.59 -41.17 1.66
N ALA A 14 -11.89 -41.45 1.63
CA ALA A 14 -12.92 -40.43 1.48
C ALA A 14 -12.95 -39.44 2.67
N GLY A 15 -12.75 -39.93 3.89
CA GLY A 15 -12.66 -39.10 5.09
C GLY A 15 -11.46 -38.14 5.09
N ILE A 16 -10.29 -38.59 4.63
CA ILE A 16 -9.09 -37.75 4.51
C ILE A 16 -9.29 -36.67 3.43
N MET A 17 -9.93 -37.00 2.31
CA MET A 17 -10.26 -36.02 1.26
C MET A 17 -11.32 -35.00 1.70
N LEU A 18 -12.23 -35.36 2.59
CA LEU A 18 -13.21 -34.43 3.15
C LEU A 18 -12.58 -33.45 4.17
N LEU A 19 -11.62 -33.93 4.97
CA LEU A 19 -10.89 -33.10 5.92
C LEU A 19 -9.99 -32.07 5.24
N SER A 20 -9.43 -32.38 4.07
CA SER A 20 -8.63 -31.41 3.31
C SER A 20 -9.46 -30.31 2.66
N ILE A 21 -10.76 -30.51 2.40
CA ILE A 21 -11.63 -29.46 1.82
C ILE A 21 -12.12 -28.50 2.92
N LEU A 22 -12.34 -29.00 4.14
CA LEU A 22 -12.82 -28.18 5.26
C LEU A 22 -11.72 -27.35 5.93
N SER A 23 -10.44 -27.70 5.76
CA SER A 23 -9.33 -26.95 6.36
C SER A 23 -9.01 -25.65 5.62
N TYR A 24 -9.23 -25.56 4.30
CA TYR A 24 -8.98 -24.34 3.52
C TYR A 24 -9.80 -23.10 3.95
N PRO A 25 -11.12 -23.18 4.16
CA PRO A 25 -11.90 -22.02 4.59
C PRO A 25 -11.56 -21.59 6.02
N LEU A 26 -11.18 -22.52 6.90
CA LEU A 26 -10.72 -22.19 8.26
C LEU A 26 -9.37 -21.45 8.24
N VAL A 27 -8.41 -21.87 7.42
CA VAL A 27 -7.12 -21.18 7.27
C VAL A 27 -7.29 -19.78 6.67
N MET A 28 -8.18 -19.60 5.68
CA MET A 28 -8.46 -18.26 5.14
C MET A 28 -9.15 -17.33 6.14
N TRP A 29 -9.96 -17.87 7.06
CA TRP A 29 -10.64 -17.04 8.06
C TRP A 29 -9.72 -16.61 9.21
N PHE A 30 -8.64 -17.37 9.48
CA PHE A 30 -7.65 -17.07 10.51
C PHE A 30 -6.32 -16.51 9.99
N ALA A 31 -6.17 -16.28 8.68
CA ALA A 31 -5.00 -15.60 8.14
C ALA A 31 -4.92 -14.18 8.75
N PRO A 32 -3.89 -13.88 9.58
CA PRO A 32 -3.80 -12.61 10.27
C PRO A 32 -3.52 -11.47 9.27
N ARG A 33 -3.77 -10.22 9.72
CA ARG A 33 -3.59 -8.94 9.00
C ARG A 33 -2.10 -8.61 8.66
N GLU A 34 -1.32 -9.60 8.29
CA GLU A 34 0.13 -9.55 8.00
C GLU A 34 0.44 -8.90 6.64
N ASN A 35 -0.55 -8.76 5.76
CA ASN A 35 -0.35 -8.29 4.39
C ASN A 35 0.03 -6.80 4.21
N ARG A 36 -0.10 -5.92 5.21
CA ARG A 36 0.13 -4.47 4.98
C ARG A 36 1.59 -4.09 4.88
N GLU A 37 2.42 -4.62 5.78
CA GLU A 37 3.87 -4.36 5.75
C GLU A 37 4.50 -5.08 4.55
N GLU A 38 4.03 -6.29 4.24
CA GLU A 38 4.45 -7.01 3.04
C GLU A 38 4.11 -6.24 1.75
N GLU A 39 2.93 -5.64 1.64
CA GLU A 39 2.54 -4.83 0.49
C GLU A 39 3.43 -3.58 0.34
N GLU A 40 3.75 -2.88 1.43
CA GLU A 40 4.67 -1.74 1.37
C GLU A 40 6.08 -2.16 0.95
N ILE A 41 6.58 -3.27 1.50
CA ILE A 41 7.87 -3.83 1.10
C ILE A 41 7.84 -4.21 -0.39
N GLU A 42 6.74 -4.75 -0.89
CA GLU A 42 6.59 -5.10 -2.30
C GLU A 42 6.63 -3.86 -3.21
N TYR A 43 5.91 -2.79 -2.87
CA TYR A 43 5.98 -1.52 -3.61
C TYR A 43 7.41 -0.98 -3.65
N LEU A 44 8.09 -0.93 -2.49
CA LEU A 44 9.46 -0.43 -2.41
C LEU A 44 10.44 -1.28 -3.23
N ARG A 45 10.28 -2.61 -3.24
CA ARG A 45 11.09 -3.52 -4.06
C ARG A 45 10.88 -3.32 -5.56
N ARG A 46 9.71 -2.85 -5.98
CA ARG A 46 9.40 -2.50 -7.37
C ARG A 46 9.86 -1.08 -7.74
N GLY A 47 10.50 -0.35 -6.82
CA GLY A 47 10.90 1.04 -7.02
C GLY A 47 9.74 2.04 -6.97
N ILE A 48 8.58 1.61 -6.44
CA ILE A 48 7.41 2.47 -6.30
C ILE A 48 7.53 3.25 -4.99
N THR A 49 7.31 4.56 -5.08
CA THR A 49 7.28 5.48 -3.95
C THR A 49 5.89 5.48 -3.32
N ILE A 50 5.83 5.35 -2.00
CA ILE A 50 4.59 5.33 -1.23
C ILE A 50 4.44 6.67 -0.54
N ILE A 51 3.33 7.37 -0.77
CA ILE A 51 2.93 8.56 -0.03
C ILE A 51 1.82 8.18 0.94
N SER A 52 2.11 8.20 2.24
CA SER A 52 1.13 8.00 3.31
C SER A 52 0.65 9.34 3.84
N ILE A 53 -0.65 9.62 3.73
CA ILE A 53 -1.29 10.79 4.31
C ILE A 53 -1.88 10.39 5.65
N TYR A 54 -1.34 10.95 6.73
CA TYR A 54 -1.85 10.76 8.09
C TYR A 54 -2.75 11.95 8.43
N TYR A 55 -3.99 11.68 8.82
CA TYR A 55 -4.94 12.72 9.22
C TYR A 55 -6.01 12.14 10.16
N ASN A 56 -6.67 13.00 10.92
CA ASN A 56 -7.76 12.58 11.80
C ASN A 56 -9.09 12.61 11.05
N SER A 57 -9.62 11.44 10.71
CA SER A 57 -10.89 11.32 9.95
C SER A 57 -12.12 11.79 10.72
N ASN A 58 -12.02 11.98 12.04
CA ASN A 58 -13.14 12.36 12.89
C ASN A 58 -13.33 13.88 13.00
N ASN A 59 -12.33 14.67 12.62
CA ASN A 59 -12.46 16.11 12.54
C ASN A 59 -12.96 16.48 11.14
N GLN A 60 -14.06 17.26 11.05
CA GLN A 60 -14.40 17.93 9.80
C GLN A 60 -13.21 18.81 9.41
N TYR A 61 -12.59 18.49 8.28
CA TYR A 61 -11.38 19.17 7.82
C TYR A 61 -11.63 20.67 7.66
N GLY A 62 -10.64 21.48 8.03
CA GLY A 62 -10.52 22.81 7.43
C GLY A 62 -10.29 22.66 5.93
N SER A 63 -10.80 23.60 5.13
CA SER A 63 -10.70 23.58 3.66
C SER A 63 -9.26 23.39 3.14
N GLU A 64 -8.26 23.82 3.91
CA GLU A 64 -6.85 23.69 3.59
C GLU A 64 -6.34 22.24 3.52
N MET A 65 -6.64 21.40 4.52
CA MET A 65 -6.18 20.00 4.52
C MET A 65 -6.86 19.21 3.40
N GLN A 66 -8.14 19.48 3.13
CA GLN A 66 -8.85 18.85 2.01
C GLN A 66 -8.17 19.20 0.67
N ASN A 67 -7.78 20.47 0.47
CA ASN A 67 -7.06 20.88 -0.73
C ASN A 67 -5.69 20.19 -0.91
N ILE A 68 -5.03 19.84 0.20
CA ILE A 68 -3.78 19.07 0.19
C ILE A 68 -4.05 17.59 -0.14
N ILE A 69 -5.05 16.97 0.50
CA ILE A 69 -5.44 15.59 0.20
C ILE A 69 -5.81 15.43 -1.27
N ASP A 70 -6.65 16.33 -1.78
CA ASP A 70 -7.08 16.33 -3.19
C ASP A 70 -5.88 16.50 -4.12
N PHE A 71 -4.94 17.39 -3.77
CA PHE A 71 -3.71 17.55 -4.53
C PHE A 71 -2.87 16.26 -4.54
N VAL A 72 -2.62 15.64 -3.38
CA VAL A 72 -1.80 14.43 -3.27
C VAL A 72 -2.41 13.28 -4.05
N LYS A 73 -3.75 13.17 -4.10
CA LYS A 73 -4.46 12.17 -4.91
C LYS A 73 -4.20 12.30 -6.41
N THR A 74 -3.83 13.48 -6.91
CA THR A 74 -3.48 13.67 -8.33
C THR A 74 -2.03 13.29 -8.67
N ILE A 75 -1.18 13.03 -7.67
CA ILE A 75 0.25 12.76 -7.88
C ILE A 75 0.49 11.48 -8.70
N PRO A 76 -0.15 10.32 -8.43
CA PRO A 76 0.12 9.09 -9.18
C PRO A 76 -0.09 9.21 -10.69
N GLU A 77 -1.02 10.06 -11.12
CA GLU A 77 -1.34 10.28 -12.54
C GLU A 77 -0.27 11.14 -13.23
N LYS A 78 0.30 12.11 -12.52
CA LYS A 78 1.28 13.07 -13.06
C LYS A 78 2.72 12.58 -12.94
N TYR A 79 3.03 11.83 -11.90
CA TYR A 79 4.37 11.36 -11.59
C TYR A 79 4.50 9.90 -12.01
N THR A 80 4.52 9.67 -13.32
CA THR A 80 4.76 8.36 -13.96
C THR A 80 6.22 8.25 -14.42
N THR A 81 6.70 7.04 -14.68
CA THR A 81 8.04 6.85 -15.26
C THR A 81 8.11 7.42 -16.68
N ASN A 82 9.31 7.52 -17.24
CA ASN A 82 9.48 7.90 -18.66
C ASN A 82 8.77 6.96 -19.65
N PHE A 83 8.35 5.78 -19.21
CA PHE A 83 7.56 4.81 -19.98
C PHE A 83 6.06 4.86 -19.66
N GLY A 84 5.61 5.83 -18.86
CA GLY A 84 4.21 5.97 -18.45
C GLY A 84 3.76 4.99 -17.38
N GLU A 85 4.69 4.33 -16.68
CA GLU A 85 4.37 3.35 -15.64
C GLU A 85 4.12 4.03 -14.29
N ILE A 86 3.35 3.36 -13.44
CA ILE A 86 3.06 3.82 -12.08
C ILE A 86 4.35 3.75 -11.26
N GLN A 87 4.77 4.88 -10.69
CA GLN A 87 5.89 4.94 -9.75
C GLN A 87 5.52 5.56 -8.39
N VAL A 88 4.29 6.07 -8.23
CA VAL A 88 3.80 6.59 -6.95
C VAL A 88 2.47 5.96 -6.59
N VAL A 89 2.31 5.57 -5.33
CA VAL A 89 1.02 5.16 -4.74
C VAL A 89 0.71 6.00 -3.51
N VAL A 90 -0.55 6.33 -3.32
CA VAL A 90 -1.03 7.14 -2.19
C VAL A 90 -1.85 6.26 -1.26
N LYS A 91 -1.56 6.32 0.04
CA LYS A 91 -2.29 5.60 1.09
C LYS A 91 -2.80 6.59 2.14
N GLU A 92 -4.07 6.51 2.48
CA GLU A 92 -4.69 7.31 3.53
C GLU A 92 -4.65 6.56 4.86
N ARG A 93 -4.30 7.24 5.95
CA ARG A 93 -4.13 6.66 7.27
C ARG A 93 -4.80 7.54 8.33
N ASN A 94 -5.73 6.95 9.07
CA ASN A 94 -6.36 7.63 10.20
C ASN A 94 -5.37 7.74 11.36
N SER A 95 -5.15 8.95 11.86
CA SER A 95 -4.14 9.29 12.87
C SER A 95 -4.54 10.55 13.62
N SER A 96 -4.13 10.68 14.89
CA SER A 96 -4.27 11.95 15.63
C SER A 96 -3.32 13.03 15.11
N GLU A 97 -2.22 12.63 14.48
CA GLU A 97 -1.23 13.52 13.87
C GLU A 97 -1.51 13.71 12.39
N GLU A 98 -1.46 14.97 11.95
CA GLU A 98 -1.57 15.38 10.56
C GLU A 98 -0.16 15.53 9.96
N LYS A 99 0.18 14.66 9.02
CA LYS A 99 1.49 14.67 8.33
C LYS A 99 1.44 13.87 7.04
N ILE A 100 2.40 14.12 6.17
CA ILE A 100 2.67 13.27 5.00
C ILE A 100 4.00 12.57 5.21
N VAL A 101 4.03 11.26 5.01
CA VAL A 101 5.25 10.46 5.01
C VAL A 101 5.43 9.86 3.62
N MET A 102 6.59 10.08 3.02
CA MET A 102 6.94 9.53 1.73
C MET A 102 8.08 8.53 1.89
N LYS A 103 7.89 7.32 1.37
CA LYS A 103 8.87 6.23 1.43
C LYS A 103 9.19 5.76 0.03
N SER A 104 10.48 5.63 -0.26
CA SER A 104 10.98 5.11 -1.52
C SER A 104 12.20 4.23 -1.25
N TYR A 105 12.76 3.63 -2.30
CA TYR A 105 14.07 2.99 -2.22
C TYR A 105 15.19 3.96 -1.80
N ASN A 106 15.05 5.25 -2.13
CA ASN A 106 16.04 6.30 -1.85
C ASN A 106 15.93 6.87 -0.42
N GLY A 107 14.98 6.38 0.37
CA GLY A 107 14.79 6.76 1.78
C GLY A 107 13.40 7.30 2.09
N GLU A 108 13.32 8.01 3.22
CA GLU A 108 12.08 8.52 3.79
C GLU A 108 12.12 10.05 3.91
N ARG A 109 10.96 10.69 3.72
CA ARG A 109 10.70 12.10 4.00
C ARG A 109 9.43 12.24 4.81
N VAL A 110 9.45 13.13 5.78
CA VAL A 110 8.31 13.43 6.64
C VAL A 110 8.03 14.93 6.54
N ILE A 111 6.77 15.28 6.27
CA ILE A 111 6.29 16.66 6.22
C ILE A 111 5.21 16.80 7.28
N ASP A 112 5.55 17.51 8.35
CA ASP A 112 4.61 17.82 9.43
C ASP A 112 3.59 18.88 9.00
N LYS A 113 2.46 18.93 9.72
CA LYS A 113 1.33 19.83 9.46
C LYS A 113 1.74 21.26 9.11
N ASP A 114 2.63 21.85 9.90
CA ASP A 114 3.01 23.26 9.77
C ASP A 114 3.80 23.56 8.47
N SER A 115 4.28 22.52 7.80
CA SER A 115 5.05 22.61 6.54
C SER A 115 4.32 21.95 5.35
N LEU A 116 3.02 21.62 5.51
CA LEU A 116 2.19 21.02 4.45
C LEU A 116 1.82 22.03 3.37
N THR A 117 2.76 22.33 2.49
CA THR A 117 2.51 23.11 1.27
C THR A 117 2.70 22.24 0.03
N ARG A 118 2.00 22.59 -1.06
CA ARG A 118 2.14 21.89 -2.35
C ARG A 118 3.60 21.87 -2.83
N GLU A 119 4.28 23.00 -2.70
CA GLU A 119 5.69 23.15 -3.09
C GLU A 119 6.59 22.21 -2.29
N ASN A 120 6.40 22.15 -0.97
CA ASN A 120 7.21 21.28 -0.12
C ASN A 120 6.95 19.79 -0.40
N ILE A 121 5.69 19.42 -0.69
CA ILE A 121 5.32 18.07 -1.11
C ILE A 121 6.03 17.70 -2.41
N ILE A 122 5.97 18.56 -3.42
CA ILE A 122 6.61 18.32 -4.73
C ILE A 122 8.12 18.19 -4.57
N LYS A 123 8.75 19.12 -3.86
CA LYS A 123 10.21 19.10 -3.63
C LYS A 123 10.65 17.79 -2.97
N ASN A 124 10.03 17.42 -1.84
CA ASN A 124 10.38 16.20 -1.13
C ASN A 124 10.12 14.95 -1.97
N LEU A 125 9.04 14.93 -2.76
CA LEU A 125 8.75 13.83 -3.66
C LEU A 125 9.87 13.70 -4.71
N CYS A 126 10.20 14.78 -5.41
CA CYS A 126 11.20 14.77 -6.47
C CYS A 126 12.60 14.39 -5.98
N GLU A 127 12.96 14.70 -4.73
CA GLU A 127 14.22 14.29 -4.12
C GLU A 127 14.33 12.78 -3.87
N ILE A 128 13.21 12.08 -3.70
CA ILE A 128 13.20 10.65 -3.34
C ILE A 128 12.74 9.72 -4.45
N LEU A 129 12.12 10.24 -5.52
CA LEU A 129 11.68 9.41 -6.64
C LEU A 129 12.86 8.60 -7.20
N VAL A 130 12.61 7.32 -7.46
CA VAL A 130 13.61 6.42 -8.05
C VAL A 130 13.90 6.81 -9.49
N TYR A 131 12.86 7.21 -10.23
CA TYR A 131 12.96 7.68 -11.60
C TYR A 131 12.53 9.14 -11.67
N SER A 132 13.37 10.00 -12.25
CA SER A 132 13.02 11.40 -12.44
C SER A 132 11.77 11.52 -13.33
N SER A 133 10.71 12.13 -12.79
CA SER A 133 9.51 12.50 -13.57
C SER A 133 9.75 13.80 -14.33
N LEU A 134 9.09 13.97 -15.47
CA LEU A 134 9.06 15.24 -16.21
C LEU A 134 8.56 16.41 -15.34
N GLU A 135 7.63 16.12 -14.43
CA GLU A 135 7.09 17.09 -13.47
C GLU A 135 8.16 17.65 -12.51
N CYS A 136 9.23 16.89 -12.26
CA CYS A 136 10.32 17.30 -11.38
C CYS A 136 11.36 18.19 -12.08
N ILE A 137 11.42 18.17 -13.41
CA ILE A 137 12.43 18.93 -14.18
C ILE A 137 12.19 20.44 -14.03
N ASN A 138 10.92 20.86 -13.93
CA ASN A 138 10.53 22.26 -13.78
C ASN A 138 10.74 22.84 -12.38
N VAL A 139 11.07 22.01 -11.39
CA VAL A 139 11.23 22.43 -9.98
C VAL A 139 12.71 22.71 -9.66
N THR A 140 13.62 22.14 -10.46
CA THR A 140 15.08 22.27 -10.29
C THR A 140 15.75 23.31 -11.20
N SER A 141 14.99 24.04 -12.02
CA SER A 141 15.48 25.07 -12.95
C SER A 141 15.41 26.49 -12.40
#